data_AF-A0A2D6FJU8-F1
#
_entry.id   AF-A0A2D6FJU8-F1
#
_cell.length_a   1.000
_cell.length_b   1.000
_cell.length_c   1.000
_cell.angle_alpha   90.00
_cell.angle_beta   90.00
_cell.angle_gamma   90.00
#
_symmetry.space_group_name_H-M   'P 1'
#
loop_
_entity.id
_entity.type
_entity.pdbx_description
1 polymer ?
#
loop_
_entity_poly.entity_id
_entity_poly.type
_entity_poly.pdbx_seq_one_letter_code
_entity_poly.pdbx_strand_id
1 'polypeptide(L)'
;MRKFKISGEALEEAKVRAEELPLLNNSIREGRGAVVAYIGEAVVKRVLSGKVKDTYDYDIVYGDNIKVDVKTKERTVPPRENYNCTVADFNTKQKCDEYAFVSVLDDHSTAWYLGKISKEDFYKEAKFYKEGELDPDSPPSTDFYFKADCYNIPISKLN
;
A
#
# COMPACT_ATOMS: atom_id res chain seq x y z
N MET A 1 5.89 -11.78 -5.11
CA MET A 1 4.45 -11.58 -4.82
C MET A 1 3.75 -12.83 -4.27
N ARG A 2 2.80 -12.68 -3.33
CA ARG A 2 1.96 -13.76 -2.75
C ARG A 2 0.47 -13.40 -2.80
N LYS A 3 -0.41 -14.30 -3.26
CA LYS A 3 -1.86 -14.11 -3.38
C LYS A 3 -2.62 -14.63 -2.14
N PHE A 4 -3.64 -13.89 -1.71
CA PHE A 4 -4.53 -14.22 -0.59
C PHE A 4 -5.99 -14.09 -1.02
N LYS A 5 -6.81 -15.07 -0.64
CA LYS A 5 -8.27 -14.93 -0.65
C LYS A 5 -8.69 -14.24 0.65
N ILE A 6 -9.53 -13.22 0.54
CA ILE A 6 -10.08 -12.52 1.70
C ILE A 6 -11.35 -13.26 2.15
N SER A 7 -11.42 -13.61 3.43
CA SER A 7 -12.62 -14.22 4.02
C SER A 7 -13.68 -13.15 4.31
N GLY A 8 -14.94 -13.57 4.40
CA GLY A 8 -16.01 -12.66 4.84
C GLY A 8 -15.75 -12.06 6.22
N GLU A 9 -15.19 -12.85 7.14
CA GLU A 9 -14.78 -12.40 8.48
C GLU A 9 -13.68 -11.32 8.42
N ALA A 10 -12.61 -11.52 7.64
CA ALA A 10 -11.55 -10.53 7.51
C ALA A 10 -12.04 -9.23 6.84
N LEU A 11 -12.97 -9.33 5.90
CA LEU A 11 -13.62 -8.17 5.29
C LEU A 11 -14.49 -7.42 6.30
N GLU A 12 -15.23 -8.15 7.14
CA GLU A 12 -16.08 -7.55 8.16
C GLU A 12 -15.25 -6.84 9.24
N GLU A 13 -14.17 -7.47 9.72
CA GLU A 13 -13.22 -6.82 10.64
C GLU A 13 -12.65 -5.52 10.05
N ALA A 14 -12.29 -5.52 8.76
CA ALA A 14 -11.78 -4.32 8.09
C ALA A 14 -12.84 -3.21 7.97
N LYS A 15 -14.12 -3.56 7.80
CA LYS A 15 -15.23 -2.61 7.76
C LYS A 15 -15.51 -2.01 9.13
N VAL A 16 -15.62 -2.84 10.17
CA VAL A 16 -15.81 -2.37 11.54
C VAL A 16 -14.69 -1.40 11.93
N ARG A 17 -13.44 -1.75 11.63
CA ARG A 17 -12.31 -0.85 11.92
C ARG A 17 -12.33 0.43 11.09
N ALA A 18 -12.82 0.40 9.85
CA ALA A 18 -13.03 1.59 9.03
C ALA A 18 -14.09 2.55 9.58
N GLU A 19 -15.10 2.02 10.27
CA GLU A 19 -16.13 2.82 10.95
C GLU A 19 -15.60 3.43 12.27
N GLU A 20 -14.84 2.66 13.05
CA GLU A 20 -14.30 3.11 14.34
C GLU A 20 -13.12 4.07 14.21
N LEU A 21 -12.24 3.83 13.22
CA LEU A 21 -11.02 4.59 12.97
C LEU A 21 -10.97 5.03 11.51
N PRO A 22 -11.79 6.02 11.11
CA PRO A 22 -11.73 6.56 9.76
C PRO A 22 -10.35 7.17 9.48
N LEU A 23 -9.70 6.74 8.40
CA LEU A 23 -8.42 7.29 7.95
C LEU A 23 -8.63 8.70 7.38
N LEU A 24 -8.65 9.70 8.26
CA LEU A 24 -8.89 11.11 7.91
C LEU A 24 -7.62 11.84 7.44
N ASN A 25 -6.43 11.34 7.77
CA ASN A 25 -5.17 12.06 7.50
C ASN A 25 -4.53 11.61 6.19
N ASN A 26 -4.34 12.55 5.25
CA ASN A 26 -3.56 12.40 4.02
C ASN A 26 -4.00 11.27 3.07
N SER A 27 -5.26 10.82 3.16
CA SER A 27 -5.84 9.92 2.18
C SER A 27 -6.16 10.68 0.90
N ILE A 28 -5.53 10.30 -0.22
CA ILE A 28 -5.85 10.82 -1.57
C ILE A 28 -7.34 10.63 -1.91
N ARG A 29 -8.02 9.67 -1.26
CA ARG A 29 -9.43 9.31 -1.51
C ARG A 29 -10.40 9.74 -0.40
N GLU A 30 -10.00 10.61 0.53
CA GLU A 30 -10.90 11.21 1.53
C GLU A 30 -11.71 10.17 2.34
N GLY A 31 -11.04 9.13 2.86
CA GLY A 31 -11.68 8.09 3.70
C GLY A 31 -12.32 6.92 2.93
N ARG A 32 -12.60 7.05 1.62
CA ARG A 32 -13.13 5.94 0.78
C ARG A 32 -12.18 4.75 0.61
N GLY A 33 -10.95 4.86 1.09
CA GLY A 33 -9.92 3.81 1.03
C GLY A 33 -9.68 3.06 2.33
N ALA A 34 -10.40 3.35 3.42
CA ALA A 34 -10.08 2.80 4.74
C ALA A 34 -10.22 1.27 4.81
N VAL A 35 -11.31 0.71 4.31
CA VAL A 35 -11.51 -0.75 4.25
C VAL A 35 -10.37 -1.43 3.49
N VAL A 36 -10.01 -0.88 2.32
CA VAL A 36 -8.91 -1.40 1.49
C VAL A 36 -7.57 -1.33 2.22
N ALA A 37 -7.30 -0.23 2.93
CA ALA A 37 -6.09 -0.09 3.73
C ALA A 37 -6.01 -1.15 4.83
N TYR A 38 -7.10 -1.36 5.57
CA TYR A 38 -7.15 -2.36 6.64
C TYR A 38 -7.08 -3.81 6.13
N ILE A 39 -7.62 -4.12 4.95
CA ILE A 39 -7.36 -5.40 4.27
C ILE A 39 -5.85 -5.57 4.03
N GLY A 40 -5.18 -4.51 3.56
CA GLY A 40 -3.74 -4.52 3.35
C GLY A 40 -2.94 -4.77 4.62
N GLU A 41 -3.26 -4.06 5.70
CA GLU A 41 -2.65 -4.28 7.02
C GLU A 41 -2.84 -5.71 7.50
N ALA A 42 -4.04 -6.28 7.37
CA ALA A 42 -4.32 -7.65 7.76
C ALA A 42 -3.47 -8.67 6.98
N VAL A 43 -3.26 -8.44 5.68
CA VAL A 43 -2.37 -9.26 4.84
C VAL A 43 -0.93 -9.16 5.33
N VAL A 44 -0.42 -7.94 5.57
CA VAL A 44 0.97 -7.74 6.00
C VAL A 44 1.19 -8.33 7.41
N LYS A 45 0.26 -8.10 8.34
CA LYS A 45 0.23 -8.72 9.67
C LYS A 45 0.41 -10.24 9.58
N ARG A 46 -0.36 -10.89 8.69
CA ARG A 46 -0.29 -12.34 8.47
C ARG A 46 1.04 -12.77 7.85
N VAL A 47 1.54 -12.03 6.86
CA VAL A 47 2.78 -12.35 6.13
C VAL A 47 4.01 -12.25 7.04
N LEU A 48 4.08 -11.20 7.86
CA LEU A 48 5.23 -10.89 8.70
C LEU A 48 5.10 -11.45 10.13
N SER A 49 3.98 -12.10 10.45
CA SER A 49 3.62 -12.47 11.82
C SER A 49 3.72 -11.27 12.79
N GLY A 50 3.33 -10.10 12.29
CA GLY A 50 3.45 -8.82 12.98
C GLY A 50 2.24 -8.49 13.86
N LYS A 51 2.35 -7.35 14.55
CA LYS A 51 1.28 -6.75 15.35
C LYS A 51 0.91 -5.40 14.75
N VAL A 52 -0.39 -5.19 14.60
CA VAL A 52 -0.94 -3.90 14.13
C VAL A 52 -0.75 -2.84 15.22
N LYS A 53 -0.45 -1.63 14.78
CA LYS A 53 -0.24 -0.43 15.57
C LYS A 53 -0.95 0.73 14.88
N ASP A 54 -1.96 1.29 15.51
CA ASP A 54 -2.71 2.45 15.00
C ASP A 54 -1.91 3.75 15.20
N THR A 55 -0.74 3.85 14.56
CA THR A 55 0.12 5.04 14.65
C THR A 55 0.14 5.80 13.34
N TYR A 56 0.46 7.08 13.42
CA TYR A 56 0.61 7.93 12.24
C TYR A 56 1.81 7.54 11.36
N ASP A 57 2.85 6.95 11.96
CA ASP A 57 4.14 6.76 11.31
C ASP A 57 4.33 5.38 10.67
N TYR A 58 3.61 4.37 11.16
CA TYR A 58 3.70 2.97 10.73
C TYR A 58 2.48 2.18 11.21
N ASP A 59 2.18 1.08 10.51
CA ASP A 59 0.97 0.28 10.76
C ASP A 59 1.29 -1.06 11.43
N ILE A 60 2.46 -1.65 11.17
CA ILE A 60 2.84 -2.97 11.67
C ILE A 60 4.19 -2.91 12.38
N VAL A 61 4.32 -3.63 13.48
CA VAL A 61 5.61 -3.96 14.10
C VAL A 61 5.81 -5.47 14.09
N TYR A 62 6.98 -5.93 13.67
CA TYR A 62 7.33 -7.36 13.65
C TYR A 62 8.80 -7.59 14.03
N GLY A 63 9.15 -8.85 14.30
CA GLY A 63 10.50 -9.23 14.73
C GLY A 63 10.99 -8.41 15.94
N ASP A 64 12.26 -7.99 15.89
CA ASP A 64 12.89 -7.13 16.89
C ASP A 64 12.55 -5.65 16.67
N ASN A 65 11.25 -5.34 16.74
CA ASN A 65 10.71 -3.98 16.69
C ASN A 65 10.89 -3.24 15.35
N ILE A 66 10.88 -3.97 14.23
CA ILE A 66 10.91 -3.38 12.89
C ILE A 66 9.53 -2.78 12.57
N LYS A 67 9.51 -1.49 12.22
CA LYS A 67 8.30 -0.71 11.93
C LYS A 67 8.03 -0.67 10.44
N VAL A 68 6.83 -1.05 10.04
CA VAL A 68 6.41 -1.15 8.65
C VAL A 68 5.21 -0.27 8.40
N ASP A 69 5.31 0.55 7.36
CA ASP A 69 4.22 1.34 6.82
C ASP A 69 3.67 0.64 5.57
N VAL A 70 2.36 0.38 5.58
CA VAL A 70 1.66 -0.45 4.61
C VAL A 70 1.01 0.43 3.56
N LYS A 71 1.46 0.29 2.33
CA LYS A 71 0.91 1.03 1.19
C LYS A 71 0.02 0.12 0.36
N THR A 72 -1.28 0.37 0.41
CA THR A 72 -2.29 -0.45 -0.26
C THR A 72 -2.90 0.29 -1.44
N LYS A 73 -3.01 -0.40 -2.58
CA LYS A 73 -3.66 0.11 -3.79
C LYS A 73 -4.81 -0.80 -4.21
N GLU A 74 -6.01 -0.24 -4.33
CA GLU A 74 -7.16 -0.92 -4.94
C GLU A 74 -6.97 -1.01 -6.46
N ARG A 75 -7.31 -2.15 -7.06
CA ARG A 75 -7.17 -2.42 -8.50
C ARG A 75 -8.38 -3.19 -9.01
N THR A 76 -8.69 -3.01 -10.30
CA THR A 76 -9.71 -3.77 -11.02
C THR A 76 -9.16 -5.06 -11.67
N VAL A 77 -7.83 -5.22 -11.68
CA VAL A 77 -7.13 -6.35 -12.29
C VAL A 77 -5.98 -6.83 -11.40
N PRO A 78 -5.55 -8.10 -11.53
CA PRO A 78 -4.38 -8.60 -10.84
C PRO A 78 -3.12 -7.76 -11.14
N PRO A 79 -2.26 -7.51 -10.15
CA PRO A 79 -1.01 -6.78 -10.35
C PRO A 79 -0.03 -7.57 -11.23
N ARG A 80 0.85 -6.85 -11.93
CA ARG A 80 1.96 -7.39 -12.73
C ARG A 80 3.29 -6.88 -12.20
N GLU A 81 4.36 -7.64 -12.40
CA GLU A 81 5.70 -7.31 -11.90
C GLU A 81 6.21 -5.91 -12.30
N ASN A 82 5.76 -5.37 -13.43
CA ASN A 82 6.12 -4.03 -13.90
C ASN A 82 5.25 -2.90 -13.33
N TYR A 83 4.20 -3.19 -12.55
CA TYR A 83 3.35 -2.14 -11.99
C TYR A 83 4.05 -1.39 -10.87
N ASN A 84 3.84 -0.07 -10.84
CA ASN A 84 4.40 0.79 -9.81
C ASN A 84 3.71 0.62 -8.43
N CYS A 85 4.58 0.57 -7.41
CA CYS A 85 4.30 0.73 -5.99
C CYS A 85 4.69 2.16 -5.60
N THR A 86 3.73 2.89 -5.03
CA THR A 86 3.83 4.35 -4.89
C THR A 86 3.83 4.78 -3.43
N VAL A 87 4.70 5.72 -3.07
CA VAL A 87 4.68 6.47 -1.80
C VAL A 87 4.55 7.95 -2.14
N ALA A 88 3.54 8.63 -1.61
CA ALA A 88 3.40 10.08 -1.84
C ALA A 88 4.50 10.86 -1.11
N ASP A 89 4.95 11.97 -1.69
CA ASP A 89 6.10 12.74 -1.17
C ASP A 89 5.84 13.32 0.23
N PHE A 90 4.58 13.67 0.55
CA PHE A 90 4.22 14.12 1.89
C PHE A 90 4.33 13.02 2.97
N ASN A 91 4.39 11.73 2.60
CA ASN A 91 4.63 10.61 3.52
C ASN A 91 6.12 10.40 3.86
N THR A 92 7.06 11.08 3.18
CA THR A 92 8.51 10.94 3.43
C THR A 92 8.91 11.17 4.89
N LYS A 93 8.13 11.94 5.64
CA LYS A 93 8.36 12.26 7.06
C LYS A 93 7.96 11.15 8.04
N GLN A 94 7.17 10.16 7.60
CA GLN A 94 6.71 9.07 8.47
C GLN A 94 7.89 8.23 8.99
N LYS A 95 7.86 7.88 10.27
CA LYS A 95 8.94 7.15 10.96
C LYS A 95 8.75 5.63 10.92
N CYS A 96 8.96 5.04 9.74
CA CYS A 96 9.04 3.59 9.52
C CYS A 96 10.45 3.16 9.07
N ASP A 97 10.74 1.88 9.23
CA ASP A 97 11.99 1.24 8.78
C ASP A 97 11.82 0.64 7.38
N GLU A 98 10.63 0.11 7.08
CA GLU A 98 10.30 -0.55 5.81
C GLU A 98 8.95 -0.09 5.26
N TYR A 99 8.79 -0.22 3.94
CA TYR A 99 7.49 -0.20 3.28
C TYR A 99 7.08 -1.61 2.88
N ALA A 100 5.81 -1.94 3.12
CA ALA A 100 5.18 -3.14 2.58
C ALA A 100 4.07 -2.75 1.62
N PHE A 101 4.04 -3.35 0.43
CA PHE A 101 3.06 -3.00 -0.59
C PHE A 101 2.04 -4.11 -0.80
N VAL A 102 0.77 -3.71 -0.87
CA VAL A 102 -0.35 -4.61 -1.11
C VAL A 102 -1.22 -4.09 -2.25
N SER A 103 -1.70 -4.99 -3.10
CA SER A 103 -2.83 -4.70 -3.99
C SER A 103 -4.07 -5.45 -3.54
N VAL A 104 -5.23 -4.80 -3.59
CA VAL A 104 -6.53 -5.40 -3.26
C VAL A 104 -7.41 -5.28 -4.51
N LEU A 105 -8.08 -6.36 -4.87
CA LEU A 105 -9.09 -6.33 -5.94
C LEU A 105 -10.29 -5.51 -5.48
N ASP A 106 -10.89 -4.72 -6.35
CA ASP A 106 -12.00 -3.81 -6.05
C ASP A 106 -13.27 -4.50 -5.51
N ASP A 107 -13.46 -5.78 -5.80
CA ASP A 107 -14.49 -6.63 -5.20
C ASP A 107 -14.13 -7.16 -3.78
N HIS A 108 -12.95 -6.79 -3.28
CA HIS A 108 -12.34 -7.18 -2.01
C HIS A 108 -12.17 -8.69 -1.80
N SER A 109 -12.35 -9.52 -2.84
CA SER A 109 -12.26 -10.99 -2.75
C SER A 109 -10.82 -11.48 -2.61
N THR A 110 -9.87 -10.68 -3.10
CA THR A 110 -8.48 -11.08 -3.28
C THR A 110 -7.53 -9.94 -2.98
N ALA A 111 -6.43 -10.25 -2.32
CA ALA A 111 -5.31 -9.34 -2.15
C ALA A 111 -3.98 -10.02 -2.53
N TRP A 112 -2.99 -9.20 -2.85
CA TRP A 112 -1.63 -9.63 -3.17
C TRP A 112 -0.64 -8.86 -2.32
N TYR A 113 0.16 -9.57 -1.53
CA TYR A 113 1.36 -9.02 -0.94
C TYR A 113 2.42 -8.94 -2.04
N LEU A 114 2.78 -7.72 -2.42
CA LEU A 114 3.64 -7.47 -3.57
C LEU A 114 5.11 -7.70 -3.20
N GLY A 115 5.47 -7.26 -2.00
CA GLY A 115 6.79 -7.41 -1.40
C GLY A 115 7.04 -6.29 -0.38
N LYS A 116 8.26 -6.24 0.15
CA LYS A 116 8.73 -5.15 1.00
C LYS A 116 10.10 -4.64 0.61
N ILE A 117 10.44 -3.46 1.10
CA ILE A 117 11.74 -2.82 0.88
C ILE A 117 12.05 -1.91 2.08
N SER A 118 13.33 -1.74 2.40
CA SER A 118 13.75 -0.76 3.39
C SER A 118 13.39 0.65 2.91
N LYS A 119 13.07 1.55 3.83
CA LYS A 119 12.78 2.95 3.49
C LYS A 119 13.98 3.59 2.77
N GLU A 120 15.19 3.27 3.24
CA GLU A 120 16.43 3.76 2.65
C GLU A 120 16.58 3.31 1.19
N ASP A 121 16.45 2.02 0.91
CA ASP A 121 16.65 1.50 -0.45
C ASP A 121 15.49 1.89 -1.37
N PHE A 122 14.28 2.06 -0.84
CA PHE A 122 13.17 2.62 -1.58
C PHE A 122 13.53 3.98 -2.18
N TYR A 123 14.03 4.92 -1.38
CA TYR A 123 14.37 6.25 -1.89
C TYR A 123 15.65 6.29 -2.73
N LYS A 124 16.50 5.26 -2.66
CA LYS A 124 17.64 5.10 -3.58
C LYS A 124 17.21 4.61 -4.97
N GLU A 125 16.23 3.71 -5.04
CA GLU A 125 15.83 3.06 -6.30
C GLU A 125 14.58 3.67 -6.95
N ALA A 126 13.71 4.33 -6.18
CA ALA A 126 12.45 4.85 -6.68
C ALA A 126 12.65 6.05 -7.60
N LYS A 127 11.73 6.17 -8.56
CA LYS A 127 11.64 7.34 -9.46
C LYS A 127 10.61 8.31 -8.92
N PHE A 128 11.01 9.58 -8.82
CA PHE A 128 10.10 10.66 -8.47
C PHE A 128 9.34 11.14 -9.70
N TYR A 129 8.04 11.38 -9.53
CA TYR A 129 7.17 12.02 -10.52
C TYR A 129 6.34 13.11 -9.84
N LYS A 130 6.13 14.20 -10.56
CA LYS A 130 5.30 15.32 -10.08
C LYS A 130 3.83 15.09 -10.34
N GLU A 131 3.00 15.72 -9.53
CA GLU A 131 1.57 15.83 -9.81
C GLU A 131 1.31 16.36 -11.23
N GLY A 132 0.39 15.71 -11.94
CA GLY A 132 0.03 16.06 -13.31
C GLY A 132 0.94 15.46 -14.39
N GLU A 133 2.05 14.82 -14.04
CA GLU A 133 2.86 14.08 -15.02
C GLU A 133 2.14 12.81 -15.50
N LEU A 134 2.31 12.47 -16.78
CA LEU A 134 1.83 11.22 -17.36
C LEU A 134 2.66 10.05 -16.79
N ASP A 135 1.98 9.03 -16.27
CA ASP A 135 2.61 7.77 -15.90
C ASP A 135 3.17 7.13 -17.19
N PRO A 136 4.50 6.97 -17.33
CA PRO A 136 5.11 6.44 -18.54
C PRO A 136 4.70 4.99 -18.82
N ASP A 137 4.15 4.28 -17.83
CA ASP A 137 3.64 2.92 -17.96
C ASP A 137 2.12 2.88 -18.29
N SER A 138 1.51 4.02 -18.61
CA SER A 138 0.11 4.10 -19.04
C SER A 138 -0.14 3.19 -20.25
N PRO A 139 -1.20 2.36 -20.24
CA PRO A 139 -1.54 1.54 -21.39
C PRO A 139 -2.00 2.41 -22.57
N PRO A 140 -1.82 1.96 -23.82
CA PRO A 140 -2.24 2.72 -25.01
C PRO A 140 -3.74 3.07 -25.05
N SER A 141 -4.56 2.36 -24.27
CA SER A 141 -6.00 2.58 -24.19
C SER A 141 -6.42 3.69 -23.22
N THR A 142 -5.54 4.11 -22.30
CA THR A 142 -5.90 5.03 -21.21
C THR A 142 -4.67 5.69 -20.61
N ASP A 143 -4.65 7.02 -20.65
CA ASP A 143 -3.62 7.81 -19.97
C ASP A 143 -3.89 7.87 -18.47
N PHE A 144 -2.86 7.61 -17.66
CA PHE A 144 -2.89 7.82 -16.22
C PHE A 144 -1.94 8.95 -15.85
N TYR A 145 -2.43 9.88 -15.05
CA TYR A 145 -1.64 11.00 -14.54
C TYR A 145 -1.45 10.87 -13.03
N PHE A 146 -0.26 11.22 -12.54
CA PHE A 146 0.01 11.23 -11.11
C PHE A 146 -0.84 12.30 -10.40
N LYS A 147 -1.53 11.90 -9.33
CA LYS A 147 -2.47 12.77 -8.58
C LYS A 147 -1.81 13.54 -7.43
N ALA A 148 -0.53 13.31 -7.21
CA ALA A 148 0.30 13.96 -6.20
C ALA A 148 1.77 13.69 -6.54
N ASP A 149 2.65 14.54 -6.04
CA ASP A 149 4.09 14.28 -6.03
C ASP A 149 4.36 12.94 -5.32
N CYS A 150 5.09 12.04 -5.98
CA CYS A 150 5.26 10.69 -5.46
C CYS A 150 6.52 9.97 -5.98
N TYR A 151 6.94 8.96 -5.22
CA TYR A 151 8.02 8.04 -5.54
C TYR A 151 7.44 6.70 -5.94
N ASN A 152 7.98 6.12 -7.01
CA ASN A 152 7.48 4.91 -7.62
C ASN A 152 8.60 3.89 -7.82
N ILE A 153 8.33 2.64 -7.43
CA ILE A 153 9.21 1.49 -7.66
C ILE A 153 8.40 0.35 -8.28
N PRO A 154 8.89 -0.38 -9.30
CA PRO A 154 8.16 -1.51 -9.83
C PRO A 154 8.15 -2.69 -8.85
N ILE A 155 7.10 -3.51 -8.88
CA ILE A 155 6.96 -4.68 -8.01
C ILE A 155 8.15 -5.64 -8.12
N SER A 156 8.73 -5.77 -9.32
CA SER A 156 9.90 -6.62 -9.60
C SER A 156 11.17 -6.26 -8.81
N LYS A 157 11.19 -5.11 -8.12
CA LYS A 157 12.28 -4.64 -7.27
C LYS A 157 12.05 -4.87 -5.78
N LEU A 158 10.92 -5.46 -5.40
CA LEU A 158 10.57 -5.72 -4.01
C LEU A 158 11.03 -7.12 -3.57
N ASN A 159 11.30 -7.28 -2.26
CA ASN A 159 11.63 -8.56 -1.62
C ASN A 159 10.38 -9.37 -1.26
#